data_AF-A0A957LNF2-F1
#
_entry.id   AF-A0A957LNF2-F1
#
_cell.length_a   1.000
_cell.length_b   1.000
_cell.length_c   1.000
_cell.angle_alpha   90.00
_cell.angle_beta   90.00
_cell.angle_gamma   90.00
#
_symmetry.space_group_name_H-M   'P 1'
#
loop_
_entity.id
_entity.type
_entity.pdbx_description
1 polymer ?
#
loop_
_entity_poly.entity_id
_entity_poly.type
_entity_poly.pdbx_seq_one_letter_code
_entity_poly.pdbx_strand_id
1 'polypeptide(L)' 'PWLAADAWIAEEQIKRWRYAAPTVLHPDRFLRIEAHAPLLIGGDAFGAPRVEGAALSGLAMGHALG' A
#
# COMPACT_ATOMS: atom_id res chain seq x y z
N PRO A 1 -30.33 9.25 13.64
CA PRO A 1 -30.01 7.80 13.73
C PRO A 1 -30.59 7.06 12.52
N TRP A 2 -29.76 6.40 11.72
CA TRP A 2 -30.16 5.76 10.43
C TRP A 2 -30.52 4.27 10.56
N LEU A 3 -30.53 3.72 11.77
CA LEU A 3 -30.91 2.33 12.06
C LEU A 3 -32.13 2.29 13.00
N ALA A 4 -33.01 1.32 12.77
CA ALA A 4 -34.13 1.02 13.65
C ALA A 4 -33.65 0.47 15.00
N ALA A 5 -34.47 0.63 16.04
CA ALA A 5 -34.12 0.22 17.41
C ALA A 5 -33.91 -1.30 17.56
N ASP A 6 -34.48 -2.09 16.65
CA ASP A 6 -34.46 -3.54 16.61
C ASP A 6 -33.50 -4.11 15.54
N ALA A 7 -32.65 -3.26 14.96
CA ALA A 7 -31.67 -3.72 13.97
C ALA A 7 -30.65 -4.70 14.58
N TRP A 8 -30.30 -5.74 13.82
CA TRP A 8 -29.32 -6.76 14.19
C TRP A 8 -28.37 -7.07 13.01
N ILE A 9 -27.20 -7.66 13.30
CA ILE A 9 -26.19 -8.01 12.29
C ILE A 9 -26.58 -9.30 11.58
N ALA A 10 -26.95 -9.21 10.29
CA ALA A 10 -27.34 -10.38 9.49
C ALA A 10 -26.17 -11.32 9.11
N GLU A 11 -24.95 -10.78 8.98
CA GLU A 11 -23.77 -11.53 8.58
C GLU A 11 -22.49 -10.88 9.11
N GLU A 12 -21.51 -11.68 9.53
CA GLU A 12 -20.18 -11.23 9.95
C GLU A 12 -19.08 -12.05 9.28
N GLN A 13 -18.05 -11.36 8.75
CA GLN A 13 -16.87 -12.00 8.20
C GLN A 13 -15.59 -11.26 8.60
N ILE A 14 -14.74 -11.91 9.41
CA ILE A 14 -13.49 -11.35 9.89
C ILE A 14 -12.34 -11.69 8.95
N LYS A 15 -11.54 -10.67 8.57
CA LYS A 15 -10.29 -10.84 7.83
C LYS A 15 -9.14 -10.22 8.59
N ARG A 16 -8.08 -10.99 8.80
CA ARG A 16 -6.85 -10.52 9.46
C ARG A 16 -5.68 -10.57 8.49
N TRP A 17 -5.23 -9.39 8.07
CA TRP A 17 -4.09 -9.23 7.18
C TRP A 17 -2.85 -8.92 8.02
N ARG A 18 -1.85 -9.81 7.99
CA ARG A 18 -0.60 -9.60 8.75
C ARG A 18 0.12 -8.31 8.34
N TYR A 19 0.02 -7.94 7.06
CA TYR A 19 0.65 -6.77 6.46
C TYR A 19 -0.42 -5.82 5.92
N ALA A 20 -1.34 -5.38 6.79
CA ALA A 20 -2.47 -4.53 6.40
C ALA A 20 -2.07 -3.09 6.06
N ALA A 21 -1.04 -2.57 6.75
CA ALA A 21 -0.49 -1.24 6.54
C ALA A 21 0.97 -1.21 7.01
N PRO A 22 1.86 -0.49 6.31
CA PRO A 22 3.23 -0.28 6.76
C PRO A 22 3.25 0.60 8.02
N THR A 23 4.08 0.22 8.99
CA THR A 23 4.32 1.00 10.22
C THR A 23 5.56 1.88 10.12
N VAL A 24 6.45 1.58 9.19
CA VAL A 24 7.67 2.33 8.88
C VAL A 24 7.72 2.54 7.38
N LEU A 25 7.96 3.77 6.96
CA LEU A 25 8.09 4.12 5.55
C LEU A 25 9.56 4.22 5.17
N HIS A 26 9.90 3.73 3.99
CA HIS A 26 11.13 4.08 3.31
C HIS A 26 11.03 5.56 2.86
N PRO A 27 12.09 6.37 3.04
CA PRO A 27 12.02 7.81 2.74
C PRO A 27 11.81 8.10 1.25
N ASP A 28 12.39 7.28 0.37
CA ASP A 28 12.27 7.44 -1.07
C ASP A 28 11.06 6.71 -1.66
N ARG A 29 10.66 7.11 -2.88
CA ARG A 29 9.54 6.54 -3.64
C ARG A 29 9.80 5.12 -4.15
N PHE A 30 11.05 4.68 -4.21
CA PHE A 30 11.44 3.30 -4.51
C PHE A 30 12.89 3.09 -4.09
N LEU A 31 13.31 1.82 -3.97
CA LEU A 31 14.70 1.43 -3.82
C LEU A 31 15.22 0.85 -5.14
N ARG A 32 16.31 1.40 -5.66
CA ARG A 32 17.03 0.84 -6.82
C ARG A 32 18.11 -0.12 -6.32
N ILE A 33 18.08 -1.35 -6.80
CA ILE A 33 19.09 -2.34 -6.48
C ILE A 33 20.14 -2.34 -7.59
N GLU A 34 21.41 -2.21 -7.20
CA GLU A 34 22.54 -2.42 -8.10
C GLU A 34 22.69 -3.93 -8.36
N ALA A 35 22.12 -4.38 -9.48
CA ALA A 35 22.15 -5.77 -9.93
C ALA A 35 22.46 -5.85 -11.42
N HIS A 36 22.69 -7.07 -11.94
CA HIS A 36 22.98 -7.29 -13.36
C HIS A 36 21.82 -6.95 -14.31
N ALA A 37 20.61 -6.78 -13.78
CA ALA A 37 19.44 -6.27 -14.50
C ALA A 37 18.76 -5.17 -13.68
N PRO A 38 18.01 -4.23 -14.31
CA PRO A 38 17.26 -3.22 -13.57
C PRO A 38 16.27 -3.87 -12.60
N LEU A 39 16.49 -3.65 -11.30
CA LEU A 39 15.62 -4.09 -10.23
C LEU A 39 15.25 -2.90 -9.36
N LEU A 40 13.95 -2.57 -9.35
CA LEU A 40 13.36 -1.53 -8.53
C LEU A 40 12.34 -2.16 -7.57
N ILE A 41 12.35 -1.72 -6.31
CA ILE A 41 11.42 -2.16 -5.27
C ILE A 41 10.59 -0.95 -4.84
N GLY A 42 9.27 -1.10 -4.84
CA GLY A 42 8.34 -0.04 -4.48
C GLY A 42 7.04 -0.58 -3.90
N GLY A 43 6.16 0.31 -3.45
CA GLY A 43 4.89 -0.03 -2.81
C GLY A 43 4.40 1.07 -1.88
N ASP A 44 3.34 0.77 -1.12
CA ASP A 44 2.74 1.70 -0.16
C ASP A 44 3.63 1.97 1.07
N ALA A 45 4.75 1.27 1.22
CA ALA A 45 5.77 1.58 2.20
C ALA A 45 6.80 2.62 1.71
N PHE A 46 6.72 3.11 0.46
CA PHE A 46 7.76 3.94 -0.14
C PHE A 46 7.30 5.39 -0.37
N GLY A 47 7.83 6.31 0.43
CA GLY A 47 7.60 7.75 0.38
C GLY A 47 6.24 8.24 0.90
N ALA A 48 5.17 7.46 0.74
CA ALA A 48 3.86 7.75 1.36
C ALA A 48 3.06 6.46 1.58
N PRO A 49 2.16 6.42 2.58
CA PRO A 49 1.34 5.24 2.87
C PRO A 49 0.13 5.10 1.94
N ARG A 50 -0.57 3.97 2.05
CA ARG A 50 -1.88 3.68 1.42
C ARG A 50 -1.81 3.52 -0.11
N VAL A 51 -3.00 3.39 -0.71
CA VAL A 51 -3.19 3.21 -2.16
C VAL A 51 -2.49 4.29 -2.99
N GLU A 52 -2.61 5.56 -2.57
CA GLU A 52 -1.93 6.68 -3.25
C GLU A 52 -0.40 6.52 -3.22
N GLY A 53 0.15 6.12 -2.07
CA GLY A 53 1.57 5.85 -1.92
C GLY A 53 2.09 4.77 -2.87
N ALA A 54 1.39 3.65 -2.95
CA ALA A 54 1.72 2.58 -3.90
C ALA A 54 1.67 3.06 -5.36
N ALA A 55 0.63 3.83 -5.73
CA ALA A 55 0.49 4.35 -7.08
C ALA A 55 1.64 5.31 -7.46
N LEU A 56 1.95 6.26 -6.57
CA LEU A 56 3.06 7.20 -6.77
C LEU A 56 4.43 6.51 -6.81
N SER A 57 4.63 5.48 -5.98
CA SER A 57 5.83 4.64 -6.01
C SER A 57 5.98 3.94 -7.37
N GLY A 58 4.91 3.33 -7.88
CA GLY A 58 4.89 2.68 -9.19
C GLY A 58 5.18 3.65 -10.35
N LEU A 59 4.53 4.82 -10.36
CA LEU A 59 4.78 5.86 -11.37
C LEU A 59 6.23 6.35 -11.35
N ALA A 60 6.78 6.57 -10.16
CA ALA A 60 8.18 6.98 -10.01
C ALA A 60 9.16 5.92 -10.55
N MET A 61 8.89 4.62 -10.31
CA MET A 61 9.68 3.54 -10.88
C MET A 61 9.56 3.48 -12.40
N GLY A 62 8.35 3.66 -12.94
CA GLY A 62 8.11 3.73 -14.38
C GLY A 62 8.96 4.83 -15.03
N HIS A 63 8.86 6.06 -14.52
CA HIS A 63 9.65 7.21 -15.01
C HIS A 63 11.17 7.02 -14.85
N ALA A 64 11.62 6.23 -13.88
CA ALA A 64 13.05 5.95 -13.68
C ALA A 64 13.62 4.94 -14.70
N LEU A 65 12.75 4.16 -15.36
CA LEU A 65 13.13 3.17 -16.37
C LEU A 65 13.02 3.71 -17.81
N GLY A 66 12.22 4.75 -18.05
CA GLY A 66 12.01 5.41 -19.35
C GLY A 66 10.85 6.39 -19.31
#